data_AF-A0A257EI00-F1
#
_entry.id   AF-A0A257EI00-F1
#
_cell.length_a   1.000
_cell.length_b   1.000
_cell.length_c   1.000
_cell.angle_alpha   90.00
_cell.angle_beta   90.00
_cell.angle_gamma   90.00
#
_symmetry.space_group_name_H-M   'P 1'
#
loop_
_entity.id
_entity.type
_entity.pdbx_description
1 polymer ?
#
loop_
_entity_poly.entity_id
_entity_poly.type
_entity_poly.pdbx_seq_one_letter_code
_entity_poly.pdbx_strand_id
1 'polypeptide(L)'
;MVVMVFGNVVLRYGFNSGIDISDEMSRYCFIWLTYIGAMVAMREKGHLGVDSLVRHLSLRGKQLCFFLSEFLMLGCNLLFLLGTWKMHELQVSNVSPVVGISMIWVYGIGYVVSVVMSIINVSMLYKLLNGQLTEDDLVAVIESEDTVNLSTESPQGQRP
;
A
#
# COMPACT_ATOMS: atom_id res chain seq x y z
N MET A 1 -11.71 -14.17 1.09
CA MET A 1 -11.80 -14.26 -0.38
C MET A 1 -11.62 -15.70 -0.88
N VAL A 2 -10.42 -16.30 -0.78
CA VAL A 2 -10.13 -17.64 -1.35
C VAL A 2 -11.10 -18.71 -0.86
N VAL A 3 -11.34 -18.79 0.46
CA VAL A 3 -12.27 -19.77 1.05
C VAL A 3 -13.71 -19.57 0.57
N MET A 4 -14.15 -18.32 0.39
CA MET A 4 -15.49 -18.00 -0.11
C MET A 4 -15.66 -18.47 -1.56
N VAL A 5 -14.76 -18.05 -2.46
CA VAL A 5 -14.84 -18.41 -3.89
C VAL A 5 -14.68 -19.93 -4.07
N PHE A 6 -13.70 -20.54 -3.40
CA PHE A 6 -13.48 -21.98 -3.48
C PHE A 6 -14.65 -22.77 -2.90
N GLY A 7 -15.18 -22.35 -1.75
CA GLY A 7 -16.38 -22.93 -1.15
C GLY A 7 -17.59 -22.86 -2.09
N ASN A 8 -17.80 -21.72 -2.75
CA ASN A 8 -18.89 -21.54 -3.73
C ASN A 8 -18.76 -22.49 -4.92
N VAL A 9 -17.54 -22.70 -5.43
CA VAL A 9 -17.26 -23.67 -6.51
C VAL A 9 -17.58 -25.10 -6.05
N VAL A 10 -17.10 -25.52 -4.89
CA VAL A 10 -17.37 -26.87 -4.36
C VAL A 10 -18.86 -27.09 -4.13
N LEU A 11 -19.58 -26.10 -3.60
CA LEU A 11 -21.01 -26.19 -3.37
C LEU A 11 -21.80 -26.30 -4.68
N ARG A 12 -21.42 -25.49 -5.68
CA ARG A 12 -22.09 -25.45 -6.98
C ARG A 12 -21.87 -26.74 -7.79
N TYR A 13 -20.66 -27.29 -7.79
CA TYR A 13 -20.35 -28.50 -8.55
C TYR A 13 -20.58 -29.80 -7.78
N GLY A 14 -20.48 -29.78 -6.45
CA GLY A 14 -20.67 -30.97 -5.60
C GLY A 14 -22.08 -31.14 -5.05
N PHE A 15 -22.78 -30.05 -4.75
CA PHE A 15 -24.11 -30.06 -4.13
C PHE A 15 -25.20 -29.39 -4.99
N ASN A 16 -24.85 -28.94 -6.21
CA ASN A 16 -25.73 -28.24 -7.14
C ASN A 16 -26.46 -27.02 -6.52
N SER A 17 -25.84 -26.39 -5.52
CA SER A 17 -26.35 -25.23 -4.79
C SER A 17 -25.23 -24.19 -4.67
N GLY A 18 -25.50 -22.93 -5.01
CA GLY A 18 -24.52 -21.84 -4.99
C GLY A 18 -24.87 -20.77 -3.95
N ILE A 19 -23.85 -20.05 -3.47
CA ILE A 19 -24.00 -18.90 -2.58
C ILE A 19 -23.70 -17.63 -3.39
N ASP A 20 -24.74 -16.96 -3.90
CA ASP A 20 -24.58 -15.75 -4.74
C ASP A 20 -23.87 -14.60 -4.01
N ILE A 21 -24.02 -14.53 -2.68
CA ILE A 21 -23.35 -13.58 -1.79
C ILE A 21 -21.82 -13.71 -1.84
N SER A 22 -21.30 -14.91 -2.13
CA SER A 22 -19.86 -15.20 -2.13
C SER A 22 -19.11 -14.40 -3.20
N ASP A 23 -19.72 -14.18 -4.36
CA ASP A 23 -19.09 -13.47 -5.48
C ASP A 23 -19.00 -11.96 -5.21
N GLU A 24 -19.97 -11.39 -4.51
CA GLU A 24 -19.94 -9.97 -4.10
C GLU A 24 -19.02 -9.75 -2.89
N MET A 25 -19.11 -10.58 -1.85
CA MET A 25 -18.26 -10.48 -0.66
C MET A 25 -16.77 -10.69 -0.96
N SER A 26 -16.44 -11.63 -1.84
CA SER A 26 -15.05 -11.88 -2.23
C SER A 26 -14.40 -10.65 -2.87
N ARG A 27 -15.14 -9.90 -3.70
CA ARG A 27 -14.70 -8.62 -4.30
C ARG A 27 -14.47 -7.55 -3.24
N TYR A 28 -15.34 -7.47 -2.22
CA TYR A 28 -15.14 -6.50 -1.14
C TYR A 28 -13.93 -6.83 -0.27
N CYS A 29 -13.72 -8.11 0.05
CA CYS A 29 -12.49 -8.52 0.73
C CYS A 29 -11.24 -8.18 -0.10
N PHE A 30 -11.30 -8.32 -1.41
CA PHE A 30 -10.19 -7.98 -2.28
C PHE A 30 -9.85 -6.48 -2.23
N ILE A 31 -10.86 -5.61 -2.27
CA ILE A 31 -10.68 -4.14 -2.10
C ILE A 31 -9.97 -3.85 -0.76
N TRP A 32 -10.40 -4.49 0.33
CA TRP A 32 -9.74 -4.31 1.62
C TRP A 32 -8.28 -4.77 1.61
N LEU A 33 -8.00 -5.93 1.02
CA LEU A 33 -6.65 -6.46 0.91
C LEU A 33 -5.72 -5.56 0.07
N THR A 34 -6.20 -5.01 -1.06
CA THR A 34 -5.39 -4.12 -1.90
C THR A 34 -5.03 -2.83 -1.18
N TYR A 35 -5.97 -2.24 -0.45
CA TYR A 35 -5.72 -1.04 0.35
C TYR A 35 -4.76 -1.28 1.52
N ILE A 36 -4.89 -2.43 2.20
CA ILE A 36 -3.93 -2.83 3.24
C ILE A 36 -2.54 -3.04 2.62
N GLY A 37 -2.46 -3.74 1.48
CA GLY A 37 -1.21 -3.94 0.74
C GLY A 37 -0.55 -2.61 0.34
N ALA A 38 -1.33 -1.64 -0.12
CA ALA A 38 -0.82 -0.31 -0.45
C ALA A 38 -0.25 0.42 0.78
N MET A 39 -0.92 0.34 1.95
CA MET A 39 -0.39 0.92 3.19
C MET A 39 0.93 0.27 3.61
N VAL A 40 1.06 -1.06 3.48
CA VAL A 40 2.30 -1.77 3.77
C VAL A 40 3.40 -1.39 2.78
N ALA A 41 3.11 -1.36 1.49
CA ALA A 41 4.07 -0.97 0.45
C ALA A 41 4.60 0.46 0.65
N MET A 42 3.73 1.40 1.07
CA MET A 42 4.17 2.75 1.43
C MET A 42 5.08 2.76 2.67
N ARG A 43 4.81 1.92 3.67
CA ARG A 43 5.67 1.79 4.86
C ARG A 43 7.05 1.22 4.50
N GLU A 44 7.10 0.31 3.55
CA GLU A 44 8.34 -0.30 3.05
C GLU A 44 9.12 0.62 2.09
N LYS A 45 8.68 1.88 1.91
CA LYS A 45 9.30 2.87 1.04
C LYS A 45 9.45 2.40 -0.42
N GLY A 46 8.52 1.57 -0.91
CA GLY A 46 8.54 1.00 -2.27
C GLY A 46 8.20 1.99 -3.40
N HIS A 47 8.61 3.26 -3.30
CA HIS A 47 8.44 4.25 -4.37
C HIS A 47 9.47 3.98 -5.48
N LEU A 48 9.15 3.00 -6.33
CA LEU A 48 9.92 2.66 -7.53
C LEU A 48 10.10 3.89 -8.44
N GLY A 49 11.32 4.41 -8.54
CA GLY A 49 11.76 5.00 -9.82
C GLY A 49 12.55 6.30 -9.83
N VAL A 50 13.02 6.85 -8.71
CA VAL A 50 13.81 8.11 -8.76
C VAL A 50 15.19 8.01 -8.10
N ASP A 51 15.48 6.92 -7.40
CA ASP A 51 16.74 6.76 -6.66
C ASP A 51 17.98 6.73 -7.56
N SER A 52 17.92 6.14 -8.77
CA SER A 52 19.09 6.09 -9.67
C SER A 52 19.55 7.49 -10.11
N LEU A 53 18.61 8.41 -10.34
CA LEU A 53 18.92 9.79 -10.69
C LEU A 53 19.34 10.60 -9.45
N VAL A 54 18.69 10.35 -8.30
CA VAL A 54 18.98 11.03 -7.02
C VAL A 54 20.34 10.61 -6.45
N ARG A 55 20.81 9.38 -6.71
CA ARG A 55 22.15 8.89 -6.32
C ARG A 55 23.28 9.79 -6.83
N HIS A 56 23.11 10.41 -8.01
CA HIS A 56 24.10 11.28 -8.65
C HIS A 56 24.04 12.75 -8.18
N LEU A 57 23.05 13.14 -7.37
CA LEU A 57 22.93 14.50 -6.85
C LEU A 57 23.76 14.72 -5.57
N SER A 58 24.12 15.98 -5.31
CA SER A 58 24.72 16.38 -4.03
C SER A 58 23.71 16.25 -2.88
N LEU A 59 24.19 16.14 -1.64
CA LEU A 59 23.36 15.91 -0.44
C LEU A 59 22.14 16.86 -0.34
N ARG A 60 22.34 18.15 -0.66
CA ARG A 60 21.25 19.15 -0.66
C ARG A 60 20.21 18.89 -1.75
N GLY A 61 20.65 18.43 -2.91
CA GLY A 61 19.75 18.04 -4.01
C GLY A 61 18.91 16.82 -3.66
N LYS A 62 19.51 15.82 -3.00
CA LYS A 62 18.80 14.63 -2.50
C LYS A 62 17.72 15.02 -1.48
N GLN A 63 18.06 15.88 -0.52
CA GLN A 63 17.12 16.38 0.49
C GLN A 63 15.95 17.16 -0.13
N LEU A 64 16.21 18.01 -1.13
CA LEU A 64 15.16 18.77 -1.81
C LEU A 64 14.23 17.86 -2.62
N CYS A 65 14.77 16.88 -3.36
CA CYS A 65 13.97 15.90 -4.09
C CYS A 65 13.11 15.06 -3.14
N PHE A 66 13.68 14.60 -2.04
CA PHE A 66 12.94 13.83 -1.03
C PHE A 66 11.82 14.67 -0.40
N PHE A 67 12.11 15.91 0.00
CA PHE A 67 11.10 16.85 0.51
C PHE A 67 9.95 17.05 -0.48
N LEU A 68 10.27 17.31 -1.76
CA LEU A 68 9.28 17.54 -2.79
C LEU A 68 8.43 16.30 -3.05
N SER A 69 9.03 15.11 -3.05
CA SER A 69 8.34 13.83 -3.24
C SER A 69 7.33 13.58 -2.11
N GLU A 70 7.77 13.66 -0.85
CA GLU A 70 6.92 13.49 0.34
C GLU A 70 5.82 14.55 0.39
N PHE A 71 6.12 15.80 0.01
CA PHE A 71 5.13 16.88 -0.03
C PHE A 71 4.05 16.64 -1.10
N LEU A 72 4.45 16.26 -2.32
CA LEU A 72 3.51 15.92 -3.39
C LEU A 72 2.67 14.70 -3.02
N MET A 73 3.27 13.69 -2.40
CA MET A 73 2.57 12.50 -1.95
C MET A 73 1.55 12.80 -0.85
N LEU A 74 1.90 13.65 0.11
CA LEU A 74 0.98 14.15 1.11
C LEU A 74 -0.20 14.88 0.45
N GLY A 75 0.08 15.72 -0.56
CA GLY A 75 -0.96 16.36 -1.38
C GLY A 75 -1.91 15.36 -2.05
N CYS A 76 -1.38 14.31 -2.65
CA CYS A 76 -2.17 13.23 -3.25
C CYS A 76 -3.05 12.51 -2.21
N ASN A 77 -2.53 12.22 -1.03
CA ASN A 77 -3.30 11.57 0.04
C ASN A 77 -4.44 12.45 0.57
N LEU A 78 -4.22 13.77 0.68
CA LEU A 78 -5.26 14.72 1.05
C LEU A 78 -6.34 14.84 -0.04
N LEU A 79 -5.94 14.89 -1.32
CA LEU A 79 -6.90 14.85 -2.43
C LEU A 79 -7.72 13.56 -2.43
N PHE A 80 -7.09 12.42 -2.13
CA PHE A 80 -7.78 11.14 -2.02
C PHE A 80 -8.77 11.12 -0.84
N LEU A 81 -8.40 11.69 0.31
CA LEU A 81 -9.30 11.87 1.45
C LEU A 81 -10.51 12.75 1.09
N LEU A 82 -10.28 13.88 0.42
CA LEU A 82 -11.34 14.79 -0.03
C LEU A 82 -12.27 14.12 -1.06
N GLY A 83 -11.70 13.35 -1.99
CA GLY A 83 -12.48 12.57 -2.94
C GLY A 83 -13.37 11.53 -2.24
N THR A 84 -12.82 10.84 -1.25
CA THR A 84 -13.56 9.87 -0.42
C THR A 84 -14.68 10.57 0.38
N TRP A 85 -14.42 11.76 0.91
CA TRP A 85 -15.41 12.60 1.58
C TRP A 85 -16.57 12.98 0.67
N LYS A 86 -16.26 13.48 -0.54
CA LYS A 86 -17.29 13.88 -1.50
C LYS A 86 -18.18 12.71 -1.94
N MET A 87 -17.62 11.51 -1.99
CA MET A 87 -18.37 10.30 -2.34
C MET A 87 -19.14 9.70 -1.15
N HIS A 88 -18.96 10.21 0.07
CA HIS A 88 -19.54 9.63 1.29
C HIS A 88 -21.06 9.44 1.20
N GLU A 89 -21.79 10.53 0.90
CA GLU A 89 -23.26 10.51 0.91
C GLU A 89 -23.84 9.56 -0.15
N LEU A 90 -23.17 9.48 -1.31
CA LEU A 90 -23.51 8.56 -2.39
C LEU A 90 -23.33 7.10 -1.93
N GLN A 91 -22.25 6.81 -1.22
CA GLN A 91 -21.93 5.44 -0.77
C GLN A 91 -22.77 5.00 0.42
N VAL A 92 -23.19 5.93 1.28
CA VAL A 92 -24.12 5.62 2.39
C VAL A 92 -25.48 5.23 1.85
N SER A 93 -25.98 5.98 0.86
CA SER A 93 -27.29 5.74 0.24
C SER A 93 -27.32 4.54 -0.72
N ASN A 94 -26.15 4.10 -1.18
CA ASN A 94 -26.02 2.97 -2.09
C ASN A 94 -25.87 1.64 -1.33
N VAL A 95 -26.82 0.74 -1.53
CA VAL A 95 -26.88 -0.58 -0.88
C VAL A 95 -26.54 -1.66 -1.90
N SER A 96 -25.69 -2.61 -1.50
CA SER A 96 -25.30 -3.72 -2.37
C SER A 96 -26.51 -4.58 -2.75
N PRO A 97 -26.70 -4.91 -4.03
CA PRO A 97 -27.90 -5.59 -4.52
C PRO A 97 -28.02 -7.04 -4.03
N VAL A 98 -26.90 -7.73 -3.75
CA VAL A 98 -26.94 -9.13 -3.30
C VAL A 98 -26.81 -9.23 -1.78
N VAL A 99 -25.86 -8.49 -1.18
CA VAL A 99 -25.56 -8.64 0.26
C VAL A 99 -26.36 -7.69 1.16
N GLY A 100 -27.05 -6.70 0.60
CA GLY A 100 -27.87 -5.74 1.35
C GLY A 100 -27.10 -4.81 2.31
N ILE A 101 -25.77 -4.72 2.22
CA ILE A 101 -24.97 -3.82 3.06
C ILE A 101 -24.72 -2.48 2.36
N SER A 102 -24.57 -1.41 3.14
CA SER A 102 -24.19 -0.10 2.60
C SER A 102 -22.76 -0.13 2.06
N MET A 103 -22.57 0.41 0.85
CA MET A 103 -21.27 0.45 0.15
C MET A 103 -20.22 1.26 0.91
N ILE A 104 -20.63 2.08 1.88
CA ILE A 104 -19.71 2.81 2.76
C ILE A 104 -18.77 1.87 3.54
N TRP A 105 -19.20 0.66 3.88
CA TRP A 105 -18.33 -0.31 4.57
C TRP A 105 -17.24 -0.86 3.67
N VAL A 106 -17.49 -0.91 2.36
CA VAL A 106 -16.53 -1.41 1.38
C VAL A 106 -15.53 -0.33 0.99
N TYR A 107 -16.03 0.87 0.69
CA TYR A 107 -15.20 1.96 0.17
C TYR A 107 -14.72 2.94 1.25
N GLY A 108 -15.29 2.89 2.46
CA GLY A 108 -14.91 3.73 3.60
C GLY A 108 -13.50 3.44 4.13
N ILE A 109 -12.90 2.30 3.78
CA ILE A 109 -11.48 2.04 4.04
C ILE A 109 -10.58 3.14 3.42
N GLY A 110 -11.03 3.85 2.38
CA GLY A 110 -10.32 4.99 1.82
C GLY A 110 -9.99 6.09 2.84
N TYR A 111 -10.84 6.31 3.84
CA TYR A 111 -10.55 7.22 4.96
C TYR A 111 -9.36 6.74 5.79
N VAL A 112 -9.35 5.46 6.14
CA VAL A 112 -8.29 4.88 6.95
C VAL A 112 -6.96 4.93 6.19
N VAL A 113 -6.98 4.54 4.92
CA VAL A 113 -5.80 4.53 4.05
C VAL A 113 -5.20 5.92 3.91
N SER A 114 -6.02 6.90 3.53
CA SER A 114 -5.55 8.28 3.35
C SER A 114 -4.99 8.89 4.63
N VAL A 115 -5.62 8.65 5.78
CA VAL A 115 -5.13 9.14 7.08
C VAL A 115 -3.81 8.46 7.46
N VAL A 116 -3.75 7.13 7.39
CA VAL A 116 -2.53 6.37 7.76
C VAL A 116 -1.36 6.74 6.84
N MET A 117 -1.58 6.78 5.53
CA MET A 117 -0.54 7.17 4.56
C MET A 117 -0.11 8.62 4.77
N SER A 118 -1.03 9.55 5.06
CA SER A 118 -0.68 10.94 5.38
C SER A 118 0.18 11.03 6.64
N ILE A 119 -0.13 10.26 7.69
CA ILE A 119 0.68 10.21 8.93
C ILE A 119 2.09 9.71 8.63
N ILE A 120 2.23 8.69 7.76
CA ILE A 120 3.55 8.17 7.35
C ILE A 120 4.36 9.27 6.65
N ASN A 121 3.78 9.95 5.65
CA ASN A 121 4.46 11.02 4.92
C ASN A 121 4.86 12.18 5.84
N VAL A 122 3.94 12.61 6.70
CA VAL A 122 4.20 13.67 7.69
C VAL A 122 5.34 13.27 8.64
N SER A 123 5.38 12.01 9.08
CA SER A 123 6.45 11.51 9.95
C SER A 123 7.81 11.53 9.24
N MET A 124 7.86 11.20 7.94
CA MET A 124 9.09 11.30 7.14
C MET A 124 9.52 12.74 6.95
N LEU A 125 8.58 13.65 6.68
CA LEU A 125 8.84 15.08 6.55
C LEU A 125 9.39 15.68 7.85
N TYR A 126 8.84 15.29 9.01
CA TYR A 126 9.35 15.71 10.32
C TYR A 126 10.77 15.21 10.58
N LYS A 127 11.08 13.96 10.21
CA LYS A 127 12.45 13.42 10.34
C LYS A 127 13.45 14.18 9.46
N LEU A 128 13.03 14.59 8.26
CA LEU A 128 13.85 15.41 7.36
C LEU A 128 14.14 16.79 7.94
N LEU A 129 13.11 17.47 8.46
CA LEU A 129 13.25 18.80 9.05
C LEU A 129 14.13 18.81 10.30
N ASN A 130 14.10 17.74 11.10
CA ASN A 130 14.96 17.57 12.27
C ASN A 130 16.38 17.10 11.93
N GLY A 131 16.70 16.89 10.64
CA GLY A 131 18.02 16.44 10.21
C GLY A 131 18.39 15.02 10.67
N GLN A 132 17.40 14.21 11.03
CA GLN A 132 17.59 12.85 11.54
C GLN A 132 17.63 11.78 10.43
N LEU A 133 17.54 12.18 9.16
CA LEU A 133 17.63 11.27 8.01
C LEU A 133 19.09 11.07 7.62
N THR A 134 19.58 9.84 7.77
CA THR A 134 20.87 9.38 7.26
C THR A 134 20.83 9.31 5.74
N GLU A 135 21.97 9.51 5.06
CA GLU A 135 22.06 9.49 3.58
C GLU A 135 21.52 8.21 2.94
N ASP A 136 21.54 7.09 3.66
CA ASP A 136 20.98 5.80 3.24
C ASP A 136 19.44 5.80 3.19
N ASP A 137 18.78 6.58 4.05
CA ASP A 137 17.32 6.74 4.01
C ASP A 137 16.84 7.61 2.84
N LEU A 138 17.74 8.41 2.24
CA LEU A 138 17.47 9.24 1.07
C LEU A 138 17.63 8.48 -0.24
N VAL A 139 18.19 7.26 -0.19
CA VAL A 139 18.36 6.35 -1.32
C VAL A 139 17.68 5.04 -0.96
N ALA A 140 16.37 5.09 -0.77
CA ALA A 140 15.59 4.04 -0.14
C ALA A 140 15.20 2.92 -1.13
N VAL A 141 16.18 2.37 -1.85
CA VAL A 141 15.99 1.11 -2.59
C VAL A 141 16.86 0.06 -1.91
N ILE A 142 16.19 -0.79 -1.12
CA ILE A 142 16.68 -2.14 -0.87
C ILE A 142 16.64 -2.81 -2.23
N GLU A 143 17.78 -2.84 -2.93
CA GLU A 143 17.93 -3.67 -4.12
C GLU A 143 17.74 -5.12 -3.64
N SER A 144 16.61 -5.72 -3.99
CA SER A 144 16.34 -7.13 -3.68
C SER A 144 17.41 -8.06 -4.29
N GLU A 145 18.20 -7.57 -5.24
CA GLU A 145 19.40 -8.23 -5.78
C GLU A 145 20.51 -8.43 -4.72
N ASP A 146 20.67 -7.54 -3.75
CA ASP A 146 21.72 -7.66 -2.71
C ASP A 146 21.46 -8.82 -1.74
N THR A 147 20.19 -9.14 -1.47
CA THR A 147 19.84 -10.30 -0.64
C THR A 147 20.16 -11.64 -1.31
N VAL A 148 20.20 -11.69 -2.65
CA VAL A 148 20.53 -12.91 -3.39
C VAL A 148 22.04 -13.14 -3.39
N ASN A 149 22.84 -12.09 -3.57
CA ASN A 149 24.31 -12.20 -3.64
C ASN A 149 24.97 -12.60 -2.30
N LEU A 150 24.41 -12.17 -1.16
CA LEU A 150 24.90 -12.59 0.17
C LEU A 150 24.67 -14.08 0.46
N SER A 151 23.71 -14.72 -0.23
CA SER A 151 23.44 -16.16 -0.08
C SER A 151 24.31 -17.04 -0.98
N THR A 152 24.91 -16.48 -2.04
CA THR A 152 25.81 -17.18 -2.96
C THR A 152 27.30 -17.02 -2.62
N GLU A 153 27.67 -16.00 -1.85
CA GLU A 153 29.09 -15.71 -1.52
C GLU A 153 29.60 -16.30 -0.19
N SER A 154 28.92 -17.26 0.46
CA SER A 154 29.56 -17.95 1.59
C SER A 154 30.70 -18.84 1.06
N PRO A 155 31.99 -18.55 1.31
CA PRO A 155 33.06 -19.43 0.90
C PRO A 155 33.01 -20.64 1.83
N GLN A 156 32.71 -21.80 1.27
CA GLN A 156 32.95 -23.07 1.93
C GLN A 156 34.40 -23.10 2.44
N GLY A 157 34.54 -23.21 3.76
CA GLY A 157 35.60 -23.99 4.40
C GLY A 157 37.02 -23.45 4.25
N GLN A 158 37.36 -22.43 5.03
CA GLN A 158 38.73 -22.26 5.53
C GLN A 158 38.72 -22.41 7.06
N ARG A 159 39.12 -23.59 7.54
CA ARG A 159 39.74 -23.76 8.86
C ARG A 159 40.93 -24.72 8.71
N PRO A 160 42.07 -24.43 9.34
CA PRO A 160 43.31 -25.21 9.24
C PRO A 160 43.20 -26.59 9.88
#